data_AF-A0A917JC67-F1
#
_entry.id   AF-A0A917JC67-F1
#
_cell.length_a   1.000
_cell.length_b   1.000
_cell.length_c   1.000
_cell.angle_alpha   90.00
_cell.angle_beta   90.00
_cell.angle_gamma   90.00
#
_symmetry.space_group_name_H-M   'P 1'
#
loop_
_entity.id
_entity.type
_entity.pdbx_description
1 polymer ?
#
loop_
_entity_poly.entity_id
_entity_poly.type
_entity_poly.pdbx_seq_one_letter_code
_entity_poly.pdbx_strand_id
1 'polypeptide(L)'
;MNFCIIRLGKDSVSDIQKIDDAKDEFSAFKVSVICKQVPFEVNNGTYCLIWLGSDNNKGIPTNWEQGIRAFGKVLKKTGGPVYNDTWEVDVEIGFVLTKSIKKLEILSVNSKSYALSANIPVVGLNTSSNQTIQLIKPNELRQDISALFYCINAVDNNFYRYLDKYYPELGNYTIFNPPLDEDNVDFLYEEIESELIDTETETSIISKSFDPSLVNIDNRLVNIDLIVKRLRQQPPEIDLYPEFQRSDDLWDRTKQSRLIESILIRFPLPAFYFDGSDKNNWLVVDGLQRLSSIRNFMLTKTLKLTNLEFLAQLEGFGFDDLDRSLQRQIEETQIIAYVINPGTPDDVKFNIFKRINTGGLVLTAQEIRHALYQGKPSKFIAELSDLEQFKIATNYSIRSQRMLDRDFINRFLAFYLLGEQNYMPDLDTFMSRAMAQIYILPDTVLNKCKDSFINSMQLNSIIFESNAFRRIDRNSTRKKPLNKALFDVFSVLFARLDTPSYEKLKDCRKQFVHGFINLLEVDSLFQSSISSSTSDRNRVTYRFEKISELIESILGN
;
A
#
# COMPACT_ATOMS: atom_id res chain seq x y z
N MET A 1 -11.11 26.25 -12.69
CA MET A 1 -9.72 26.75 -12.75
C MET A 1 -8.81 25.54 -12.77
N ASN A 2 -7.69 25.60 -13.50
CA ASN A 2 -6.76 24.46 -13.58
C ASN A 2 -5.61 24.66 -12.60
N PHE A 3 -5.21 23.57 -11.96
CA PHE A 3 -4.06 23.52 -11.07
C PHE A 3 -3.09 22.45 -11.54
N CYS A 4 -1.80 22.67 -11.34
CA CYS A 4 -0.78 21.66 -11.56
C CYS A 4 0.30 21.71 -10.47
N ILE A 5 1.10 20.67 -10.39
CA ILE A 5 2.36 20.68 -9.65
C ILE A 5 3.51 20.66 -10.64
N ILE A 6 4.49 21.51 -10.37
CA ILE A 6 5.73 21.60 -11.14
C ILE A 6 6.86 21.17 -10.21
N ARG A 7 7.45 20.01 -10.49
CA ARG A 7 8.58 19.43 -9.76
C ARG A 7 9.89 19.84 -10.42
N LEU A 8 10.62 20.73 -9.77
CA LEU A 8 11.97 21.12 -10.18
C LEU A 8 12.98 20.07 -9.67
N GLY A 9 13.99 19.76 -10.48
CA GLY A 9 15.02 18.79 -10.13
C GLY A 9 16.39 19.17 -10.70
N LYS A 10 17.21 18.17 -11.02
CA LYS A 10 18.59 18.35 -11.53
C LYS A 10 18.75 19.32 -12.70
N ASP A 11 17.73 19.47 -13.54
CA ASP A 11 17.77 20.31 -14.74
C ASP A 11 17.31 21.76 -14.47
N SER A 12 16.96 22.08 -13.21
CA SER A 12 16.44 23.40 -12.78
C SER A 12 17.11 23.91 -11.49
N VAL A 13 18.36 23.52 -11.22
CA VAL A 13 19.07 23.86 -9.98
C VAL A 13 19.18 25.38 -9.76
N SER A 14 19.40 26.16 -10.82
CA SER A 14 19.44 27.63 -10.73
C SER A 14 18.10 28.22 -10.32
N ASP A 15 17.00 27.68 -10.84
CA ASP A 15 15.65 28.13 -10.48
C ASP A 15 15.28 27.70 -9.07
N ILE A 16 15.71 26.50 -8.65
CA ILE A 16 15.56 26.03 -7.27
C ILE A 16 16.26 26.99 -6.30
N GLN A 17 17.53 27.31 -6.54
CA GLN A 17 18.28 28.25 -5.69
C GLN A 17 17.61 29.62 -5.65
N LYS A 18 17.19 30.14 -6.80
CA LYS A 18 16.47 31.42 -6.90
C LYS A 18 15.16 31.43 -6.08
N ILE A 19 14.42 30.32 -6.07
CA ILE A 19 13.20 30.18 -5.27
C ILE A 19 13.53 29.99 -3.79
N ASP A 20 14.55 29.23 -3.45
CA ASP A 20 14.91 28.93 -2.07
C ASP A 20 15.50 30.15 -1.33
N ASP A 21 16.30 30.96 -2.04
CA ASP A 21 16.94 32.18 -1.54
C ASP A 21 15.97 33.37 -1.41
N ALA A 22 14.76 33.26 -1.97
CA ALA A 22 13.77 34.34 -1.90
C ALA A 22 13.28 34.54 -0.45
N LYS A 23 13.51 35.75 0.09
CA LYS A 23 13.08 36.18 1.45
C LYS A 23 11.89 37.17 1.37
N ASP A 24 11.32 37.49 2.54
CA ASP A 24 10.01 38.15 2.78
C ASP A 24 9.63 39.40 1.94
N GLU A 25 10.57 40.08 1.29
CA GLU A 25 10.26 41.14 0.31
C GLU A 25 10.00 40.54 -1.08
N PHE A 26 8.77 40.06 -1.28
CA PHE A 26 8.40 39.35 -2.49
C PHE A 26 8.02 40.30 -3.64
N SER A 27 8.86 40.33 -4.68
CA SER A 27 8.50 40.79 -6.03
C SER A 27 8.34 39.57 -6.94
N ALA A 28 7.24 39.52 -7.70
CA ALA A 28 7.00 38.42 -8.64
C ALA A 28 8.16 38.28 -9.62
N PHE A 29 8.61 37.05 -9.84
CA PHE A 29 9.70 36.74 -10.77
C PHE A 29 9.37 35.52 -11.60
N LYS A 30 10.08 35.39 -12.72
CA LYS A 30 9.86 34.30 -13.68
C LYS A 30 10.90 33.20 -13.51
N VAL A 31 10.45 31.97 -13.76
CA VAL A 31 11.25 30.77 -13.96
C VAL A 31 10.77 30.09 -15.24
N SER A 32 11.69 29.45 -15.97
CA SER A 32 11.36 28.72 -17.20
C SER A 32 11.73 27.25 -17.03
N VAL A 33 10.75 26.38 -17.24
CA VAL A 33 10.89 24.93 -17.01
C VAL A 33 10.90 24.21 -18.35
N ILE A 34 12.04 23.63 -18.69
CA ILE A 34 12.20 22.81 -19.89
C ILE A 34 11.93 21.35 -19.54
N CYS A 35 10.88 20.76 -20.12
CA CYS A 35 10.49 19.39 -19.83
C CYS A 35 9.75 18.74 -21.00
N LYS A 36 9.54 17.42 -20.93
CA LYS A 36 8.71 16.66 -21.88
C LYS A 36 7.43 16.21 -21.19
N GLN A 37 6.46 15.69 -21.96
CA GLN A 37 5.24 15.07 -21.42
C GLN A 37 4.35 16.06 -20.66
N VAL A 38 4.28 17.32 -21.10
CA VAL A 38 3.45 18.35 -20.48
C VAL A 38 1.99 18.15 -20.89
N PRO A 39 1.04 17.96 -19.95
CA PRO A 39 -0.37 17.81 -20.26
C PRO A 39 -0.91 18.96 -21.15
N PHE A 40 -1.80 18.64 -22.09
CA PHE A 40 -2.34 19.62 -23.05
C PHE A 40 -3.19 20.69 -22.36
N GLU A 41 -3.76 20.37 -21.20
CA GLU A 41 -4.62 21.21 -20.39
C GLU A 41 -3.84 22.30 -19.62
N VAL A 42 -2.52 22.15 -19.49
CA VAL A 42 -1.64 23.16 -18.89
C VAL A 42 -1.42 24.28 -19.91
N ASN A 43 -2.10 25.40 -19.69
CA ASN A 43 -2.11 26.56 -20.57
C ASN A 43 -1.88 27.86 -19.77
N ASN A 44 -1.73 28.98 -20.47
CA ASN A 44 -1.68 30.30 -19.85
C ASN A 44 -2.84 30.47 -18.86
N GLY A 45 -2.50 30.82 -17.62
CA GLY A 45 -3.43 31.01 -16.53
C GLY A 45 -3.63 29.81 -15.61
N THR A 46 -3.01 28.67 -15.90
CA THR A 46 -2.98 27.50 -14.99
C THR A 46 -2.19 27.86 -13.73
N TYR A 47 -2.76 27.64 -12.54
CA TYR A 47 -2.07 27.88 -11.28
C TYR A 47 -1.17 26.69 -10.93
N CYS A 48 -0.03 26.94 -10.30
CA CYS A 48 0.93 25.89 -10.02
C CYS A 48 1.52 25.98 -8.61
N LEU A 49 1.62 24.82 -7.96
CA LEU A 49 2.44 24.60 -6.78
C LEU A 49 3.84 24.15 -7.23
N ILE A 50 4.89 24.80 -6.73
CA ILE A 50 6.27 24.47 -7.05
C ILE A 50 6.85 23.56 -5.98
N TRP A 51 7.29 22.38 -6.42
CA TRP A 51 7.99 21.42 -5.59
C TRP A 51 9.49 21.45 -5.88
N LEU A 52 10.31 21.69 -4.85
CA LEU A 52 11.76 21.55 -4.92
C LEU A 52 12.14 20.07 -4.74
N GLY A 53 12.67 19.44 -5.78
CA GLY A 53 13.13 18.06 -5.79
C GLY A 53 14.64 17.92 -5.57
N SER A 54 15.14 16.69 -5.69
CA SER A 54 16.58 16.38 -5.64
C SER A 54 17.29 16.75 -6.96
N ASP A 55 18.58 17.02 -6.86
CA ASP A 55 19.50 17.20 -7.99
C ASP A 55 20.08 15.87 -8.54
N ASN A 56 19.55 14.72 -8.11
CA ASN A 56 19.92 13.35 -8.54
C ASN A 56 21.35 12.89 -8.16
N ASN A 57 21.95 13.44 -7.12
CA ASN A 57 23.28 13.05 -6.63
C ASN A 57 23.34 11.71 -5.84
N LYS A 58 22.65 10.66 -6.32
CA LYS A 58 22.72 9.27 -5.78
C LYS A 58 22.66 9.18 -4.24
N GLY A 59 21.78 9.96 -3.61
CA GLY A 59 21.54 9.91 -2.16
C GLY A 59 22.29 10.96 -1.32
N ILE A 60 23.06 11.87 -1.93
CA ILE A 60 23.60 13.02 -1.21
C ILE A 60 22.47 14.03 -0.93
N PRO A 61 22.31 14.53 0.31
CA PRO A 61 21.35 15.57 0.63
C PRO A 61 21.60 16.85 -0.19
N THR A 62 20.54 17.47 -0.69
CA THR A 62 20.60 18.77 -1.36
C THR A 62 20.86 19.88 -0.33
N ASN A 63 21.45 21.00 -0.78
CA ASN A 63 21.66 22.18 0.07
C ASN A 63 20.34 22.92 0.41
N TRP A 64 19.27 22.67 -0.36
CA TRP A 64 17.92 23.15 -0.09
C TRP A 64 17.04 22.03 0.47
N GLU A 65 15.98 22.41 1.17
CA GLU A 65 14.96 21.48 1.63
C GLU A 65 13.98 21.12 0.51
N GLN A 66 13.75 19.82 0.29
CA GLN A 66 12.78 19.33 -0.68
C GLN A 66 11.35 19.48 -0.14
N GLY A 67 10.40 19.86 -1.01
CA GLY A 67 9.00 20.07 -0.65
C GLY A 67 8.32 21.16 -1.46
N ILE A 68 7.07 21.48 -1.10
CA ILE A 68 6.34 22.62 -1.68
C ILE A 68 6.97 23.91 -1.15
N ARG A 69 7.44 24.79 -2.04
CA ARG A 69 8.13 26.02 -1.65
C ARG A 69 7.49 27.29 -2.19
N ALA A 70 6.79 27.23 -3.32
CA ALA A 70 6.23 28.42 -3.95
C ALA A 70 4.91 28.16 -4.67
N PHE A 71 4.20 29.24 -4.96
CA PHE A 71 2.96 29.24 -5.72
C PHE A 71 3.05 30.24 -6.87
N GLY A 72 2.50 29.88 -8.01
CA GLY A 72 2.63 30.68 -9.23
C GLY A 72 1.54 30.43 -10.25
N LYS A 73 1.75 31.01 -11.43
CA LYS A 73 0.84 30.92 -12.57
C LYS A 73 1.64 30.73 -13.87
N VAL A 74 1.21 29.78 -14.69
CA VAL A 74 1.78 29.55 -16.01
C VAL A 74 1.46 30.75 -16.89
N LEU A 75 2.49 31.40 -17.43
CA LEU A 75 2.37 32.52 -18.36
C LEU A 75 2.27 32.02 -19.80
N LYS A 76 3.13 31.06 -20.14
CA LYS A 76 3.30 30.59 -21.51
C LYS A 76 3.80 29.15 -21.53
N LYS A 77 3.38 28.41 -22.55
CA LYS A 77 3.88 27.07 -22.88
C LYS A 77 4.24 27.06 -24.37
N THR A 78 5.49 26.77 -24.69
CA THR A 78 6.02 26.74 -26.08
C THR A 78 6.72 25.43 -26.35
N GLY A 79 6.36 24.74 -27.44
CA GLY A 79 6.89 23.43 -27.80
C GLY A 79 6.18 22.86 -29.02
N GLY A 80 6.59 21.67 -29.46
CA GLY A 80 5.99 20.99 -30.62
C GLY A 80 4.57 20.47 -30.34
N PRO A 81 3.81 20.06 -31.37
CA PRO A 81 2.39 19.74 -31.21
C PRO A 81 2.10 18.42 -30.48
N VAL A 82 3.12 17.61 -30.16
CA VAL A 82 2.97 16.25 -29.62
C VAL A 82 3.39 16.20 -28.15
N TYR A 83 2.72 15.34 -27.37
CA TYR A 83 2.95 15.17 -25.93
C TYR A 83 4.42 14.93 -25.53
N ASN A 84 5.17 14.17 -26.32
CA ASN A 84 6.58 13.84 -26.03
C ASN A 84 7.60 14.89 -26.51
N ASP A 85 7.13 15.99 -27.12
CA ASP A 85 8.02 17.07 -27.53
C ASP A 85 8.63 17.77 -26.32
N THR A 86 9.76 18.41 -26.53
CA THR A 86 10.33 19.31 -25.53
C THR A 86 9.49 20.57 -25.47
N TRP A 87 9.03 20.90 -24.27
CA TRP A 87 8.27 22.08 -23.95
C TRP A 87 9.09 22.99 -23.04
N GLU A 88 8.97 24.29 -23.28
CA GLU A 88 9.37 25.35 -22.39
C GLU A 88 8.10 25.93 -21.74
N VAL A 89 8.04 25.92 -20.42
CA VAL A 89 6.91 26.44 -19.65
C VAL A 89 7.38 27.59 -18.77
N ASP A 90 6.97 28.80 -19.14
CA ASP A 90 7.23 30.02 -18.38
C ASP A 90 6.23 30.15 -17.25
N VAL A 91 6.75 30.28 -16.03
CA VAL A 91 5.96 30.41 -14.80
C VAL A 91 6.30 31.71 -14.11
N GLU A 92 5.28 32.48 -13.74
CA GLU A 92 5.40 33.58 -12.80
C GLU A 92 5.20 33.07 -11.39
N ILE A 93 6.22 33.19 -10.55
CA ILE A 93 6.11 32.94 -9.12
C ILE A 93 5.44 34.16 -8.49
N GLY A 94 4.30 33.94 -7.83
CA GLY A 94 3.51 35.00 -7.20
C GLY A 94 3.75 35.15 -5.70
N PHE A 95 4.22 34.10 -5.03
CA PHE A 95 4.83 34.18 -3.70
C PHE A 95 5.63 32.91 -3.38
N VAL A 96 6.51 33.02 -2.40
CA VAL A 96 7.31 31.94 -1.84
C VAL A 96 6.89 31.75 -0.38
N LEU A 97 6.76 30.49 0.04
CA LEU A 97 6.40 30.12 1.41
C LEU A 97 7.58 30.41 2.36
N THR A 98 7.33 30.45 3.67
CA THR A 98 8.39 30.70 4.66
C THR A 98 9.40 29.56 4.77
N LYS A 99 8.97 28.32 4.52
CA LYS A 99 9.81 27.12 4.41
C LYS A 99 9.33 26.18 3.30
N SER A 100 10.17 25.22 2.91
CA SER A 100 9.72 24.09 2.09
C SER A 100 8.86 23.16 2.94
N ILE A 101 7.63 22.89 2.50
CA ILE A 101 6.69 22.02 3.19
C ILE A 101 6.85 20.58 2.67
N LYS A 102 7.26 19.68 3.56
CA LYS A 102 7.47 18.26 3.24
C LYS A 102 6.13 17.51 3.24
N LYS A 103 6.04 16.43 2.45
CA LYS A 103 4.86 15.55 2.41
C LYS A 103 4.43 15.06 3.80
N LEU A 104 5.39 14.66 4.64
CA LEU A 104 5.12 14.20 6.01
C LEU A 104 4.58 15.31 6.92
N GLU A 105 4.92 16.58 6.67
CA GLU A 105 4.38 17.71 7.44
C GLU A 105 2.92 17.99 7.06
N ILE A 106 2.57 17.87 5.77
CA ILE A 106 1.18 18.00 5.32
C ILE A 106 0.31 16.91 5.94
N LEU A 107 0.83 15.68 6.00
CA LEU A 107 0.16 14.54 6.63
C LEU A 107 0.02 14.69 8.15
N SER A 108 1.03 15.23 8.84
CA SER A 108 1.06 15.29 10.31
C SER A 108 0.10 16.30 10.90
N VAL A 109 -0.30 17.32 10.13
CA VAL A 109 -1.17 18.39 10.62
C VAL A 109 -2.65 18.01 10.60
N ASN A 110 -3.15 17.46 9.48
CA ASN A 110 -4.52 16.96 9.41
C ASN A 110 -4.62 15.82 8.38
N SER A 111 -4.50 14.59 8.88
CA SER A 111 -4.52 13.37 8.06
C SER A 111 -5.84 13.17 7.29
N LYS A 112 -6.97 13.70 7.78
CA LYS A 112 -8.27 13.62 7.10
C LYS A 112 -8.34 14.54 5.89
N SER A 113 -7.93 15.80 6.07
CA SER A 113 -7.81 16.75 4.96
C SER A 113 -6.76 16.25 3.96
N TYR A 114 -5.65 15.70 4.43
CA TYR A 114 -4.65 15.10 3.56
C TYR A 114 -5.23 13.95 2.73
N ALA A 115 -6.02 13.05 3.32
CA ALA A 115 -6.64 11.93 2.60
C ALA A 115 -7.47 12.36 1.39
N LEU A 116 -8.14 13.52 1.46
CA LEU A 116 -8.91 14.10 0.36
C LEU A 116 -8.02 14.66 -0.77
N SER A 117 -6.74 14.86 -0.49
CA SER A 117 -5.71 15.28 -1.44
C SER A 117 -4.64 14.21 -1.71
N ALA A 118 -4.82 12.99 -1.20
CA ALA A 118 -3.78 11.96 -1.16
C ALA A 118 -3.45 11.35 -2.53
N ASN A 119 -4.21 11.63 -3.59
CA ASN A 119 -3.87 11.27 -4.97
C ASN A 119 -3.36 12.46 -5.78
N ILE A 120 -3.18 13.63 -5.17
CA ILE A 120 -2.56 14.77 -5.86
C ILE A 120 -1.11 14.38 -6.20
N PRO A 121 -0.67 14.54 -7.45
CA PRO A 121 0.68 14.13 -7.84
C PRO A 121 1.78 14.77 -7.00
N VAL A 122 2.92 14.09 -6.81
CA VAL A 122 4.09 14.54 -6.01
C VAL A 122 3.83 14.70 -4.49
N VAL A 123 2.64 15.15 -4.08
CA VAL A 123 2.28 15.40 -2.68
C VAL A 123 1.54 14.22 -2.05
N GLY A 124 0.78 13.47 -2.86
CA GLY A 124 -0.03 12.32 -2.47
C GLY A 124 0.76 11.04 -2.19
N LEU A 125 0.07 9.95 -1.83
CA LEU A 125 0.65 8.65 -1.48
C LEU A 125 1.25 7.92 -2.69
N ASN A 126 0.57 7.93 -3.83
CA ASN A 126 0.98 7.25 -5.05
C ASN A 126 1.69 8.18 -6.05
N THR A 127 2.99 8.39 -5.89
CA THR A 127 3.78 9.31 -6.74
C THR A 127 4.86 8.57 -7.52
N SER A 128 4.46 7.72 -8.46
CA SER A 128 5.37 6.95 -9.33
C SER A 128 5.74 7.68 -10.62
N SER A 129 5.12 8.83 -10.92
CA SER A 129 5.36 9.58 -12.15
C SER A 129 6.61 10.47 -12.05
N ASN A 130 7.55 10.24 -12.97
CA ASN A 130 8.75 11.07 -13.15
C ASN A 130 8.49 12.36 -13.96
N GLN A 131 7.23 12.69 -14.25
CA GLN A 131 6.89 13.87 -15.02
C GLN A 131 7.13 15.14 -14.21
N THR A 132 7.78 16.12 -14.86
CA THR A 132 8.08 17.43 -14.27
C THR A 132 6.82 18.23 -13.97
N ILE A 133 5.82 18.20 -14.88
CA ILE A 133 4.56 18.94 -14.73
C ILE A 133 3.40 17.95 -14.72
N GLN A 134 2.61 18.00 -13.66
CA GLN A 134 1.49 17.07 -13.44
C GLN A 134 0.22 17.85 -13.12
N LEU A 135 -0.84 17.61 -13.89
CA LEU A 135 -2.12 18.29 -13.72
C LEU A 135 -2.84 17.74 -12.48
N ILE A 136 -3.42 18.62 -11.67
CA ILE A 136 -4.35 18.26 -10.60
C ILE A 136 -5.75 18.27 -11.21
N LYS A 137 -6.49 17.18 -11.00
CA LYS A 137 -7.85 17.01 -11.52
C LYS A 137 -8.83 16.95 -10.35
N PRO A 138 -9.44 18.08 -9.95
CA PRO A 138 -10.31 18.14 -8.76
C PRO A 138 -11.51 17.18 -8.78
N ASN A 139 -11.93 16.72 -9.97
CA ASN A 139 -13.03 15.77 -10.13
C ASN A 139 -12.59 14.29 -10.00
N GLU A 140 -11.28 14.02 -9.90
CA GLU A 140 -10.77 12.67 -9.64
C GLU A 140 -10.67 12.39 -8.14
N LEU A 141 -10.80 11.12 -7.78
CA LEU A 141 -10.80 10.66 -6.40
C LEU A 141 -9.53 11.12 -5.66
N ARG A 142 -9.72 11.75 -4.49
CA ARG A 142 -8.64 12.21 -3.58
C ARG A 142 -7.69 13.25 -4.21
N GLN A 143 -8.18 14.10 -5.12
CA GLN A 143 -7.43 15.23 -5.69
C GLN A 143 -8.03 16.61 -5.33
N ASP A 144 -8.59 16.75 -4.12
CA ASP A 144 -9.19 18.00 -3.64
C ASP A 144 -8.12 19.06 -3.34
N ILE A 145 -8.10 20.12 -4.15
CA ILE A 145 -7.15 21.22 -4.03
C ILE A 145 -7.42 22.10 -2.79
N SER A 146 -8.68 22.28 -2.38
CA SER A 146 -9.04 23.05 -1.20
C SER A 146 -8.54 22.34 0.07
N ALA A 147 -8.64 21.01 0.09
CA ALA A 147 -8.10 20.20 1.18
C ALA A 147 -6.57 20.29 1.26
N LEU A 148 -5.87 20.29 0.11
CA LEU A 148 -4.42 20.50 0.08
C LEU A 148 -4.03 21.90 0.57
N PHE A 149 -4.74 22.93 0.11
CA PHE A 149 -4.54 24.32 0.53
C PHE A 149 -4.73 24.50 2.03
N TYR A 150 -5.74 23.84 2.61
CA TYR A 150 -5.94 23.78 4.06
C TYR A 150 -4.73 23.17 4.78
N CYS A 151 -4.19 22.05 4.29
CA CYS A 151 -3.04 21.42 4.91
C CYS A 151 -1.77 22.28 4.79
N ILE A 152 -1.54 22.91 3.64
CA ILE A 152 -0.41 23.84 3.42
C ILE A 152 -0.51 25.01 4.38
N ASN A 153 -1.69 25.64 4.50
CA ASN A 153 -1.89 26.76 5.41
C ASN A 153 -1.70 26.37 6.87
N ALA A 154 -2.05 25.15 7.24
CA ALA A 154 -1.87 24.67 8.59
C ALA A 154 -0.38 24.39 8.95
N VAL A 155 0.48 24.21 7.95
CA VAL A 155 1.95 24.15 8.12
C VAL A 155 2.59 25.53 8.03
N ASP A 156 2.12 26.40 7.13
CA ASP A 156 2.54 27.79 6.96
C ASP A 156 1.32 28.73 6.96
N ASN A 157 1.07 29.36 8.11
CA ASN A 157 -0.09 30.23 8.34
C ASN A 157 -0.12 31.49 7.44
N ASN A 158 0.95 31.79 6.70
CA ASN A 158 0.94 32.89 5.74
C ASN A 158 0.34 32.51 4.39
N PHE A 159 0.14 31.22 4.10
CA PHE A 159 -0.30 30.76 2.79
C PHE A 159 -1.62 31.39 2.33
N TYR A 160 -2.67 31.36 3.16
CA TYR A 160 -3.94 32.01 2.84
C TYR A 160 -3.81 33.52 2.70
N ARG A 161 -3.01 34.15 3.56
CA ARG A 161 -2.72 35.59 3.47
C ARG A 161 -2.05 35.95 2.15
N TYR A 162 -1.13 35.12 1.66
CA TYR A 162 -0.48 35.32 0.38
C TYR A 162 -1.42 35.04 -0.80
N LEU A 163 -2.23 33.98 -0.73
CA LEU A 163 -3.27 33.73 -1.72
C LEU A 163 -4.24 34.92 -1.84
N ASP A 164 -4.76 35.43 -0.73
CA ASP A 164 -5.68 36.57 -0.73
C ASP A 164 -5.03 37.85 -1.29
N LYS A 165 -3.73 38.06 -1.02
CA LYS A 165 -2.99 39.24 -1.48
C LYS A 165 -2.64 39.18 -2.97
N TYR A 166 -2.16 38.04 -3.45
CA TYR A 166 -1.58 37.91 -4.80
C TYR A 166 -2.52 37.24 -5.81
N TYR A 167 -3.49 36.46 -5.34
CA TYR A 167 -4.47 35.72 -6.14
C TYR A 167 -5.88 35.73 -5.50
N PRO A 168 -6.47 36.92 -5.24
CA PRO A 168 -7.76 37.04 -4.56
C PRO A 168 -8.91 36.28 -5.24
N GLU A 169 -8.80 36.02 -6.55
CA GLU A 169 -9.75 35.21 -7.30
C GLU A 169 -9.83 33.74 -6.82
N LEU A 170 -8.84 33.27 -6.05
CA LEU A 170 -8.80 31.92 -5.49
C LEU A 170 -9.47 31.80 -4.10
N GLY A 171 -10.10 32.86 -3.59
CA GLY A 171 -10.71 32.86 -2.25
C GLY A 171 -11.71 31.72 -1.98
N ASN A 172 -12.39 31.19 -3.00
CA ASN A 172 -13.29 30.05 -2.80
C ASN A 172 -12.57 28.75 -2.38
N TYR A 173 -11.25 28.63 -2.65
CA TYR A 173 -10.44 27.46 -2.27
C TYR A 173 -9.86 27.56 -0.85
N THR A 174 -10.04 28.71 -0.17
CA THR A 174 -9.65 28.88 1.25
C THR A 174 -10.83 28.58 2.20
N ILE A 175 -12.04 28.45 1.66
CA ILE A 175 -13.26 28.09 2.39
C ILE A 175 -13.40 26.55 2.37
N PHE A 176 -12.60 25.89 3.20
CA PHE A 176 -12.63 24.43 3.37
C PHE A 176 -12.99 24.06 4.80
N ASN A 177 -14.06 23.28 4.97
CA ASN A 177 -14.45 22.74 6.27
C ASN A 177 -13.89 21.32 6.42
N PRO A 178 -12.88 21.09 7.28
CA PRO A 178 -12.32 19.76 7.47
C PRO A 178 -13.38 18.81 8.06
N PRO A 179 -13.36 17.51 7.69
CA PRO A 179 -14.29 16.54 8.28
C PRO A 179 -14.11 16.47 9.80
N LEU A 180 -15.20 16.60 10.56
CA LEU A 180 -15.18 16.57 12.03
C LEU A 180 -14.73 15.19 12.56
N ASP A 181 -14.21 15.20 13.79
CA ASP A 181 -13.78 14.03 14.55
C ASP A 181 -14.96 13.21 15.08
N GLU A 182 -15.55 12.35 14.24
CA GLU A 182 -16.37 11.22 14.69
C GLU A 182 -15.88 9.88 14.10
N ASP A 183 -15.44 9.01 15.01
CA ASP A 183 -15.40 7.53 15.06
C ASP A 183 -14.88 6.65 13.90
N ASN A 184 -14.46 7.19 12.75
CA ASN A 184 -13.95 6.36 11.64
C ASN A 184 -12.41 6.37 11.46
N VAL A 185 -11.66 6.79 12.49
CA VAL A 185 -10.24 7.19 12.36
C VAL A 185 -9.24 6.03 12.35
N ASP A 186 -9.54 4.88 12.96
CA ASP A 186 -8.58 3.76 13.00
C ASP A 186 -8.36 3.12 11.61
N PHE A 187 -9.36 3.18 10.71
CA PHE A 187 -9.30 2.55 9.39
C PHE A 187 -8.37 3.27 8.41
N LEU A 188 -8.40 4.61 8.35
CA LEU A 188 -7.57 5.37 7.42
C LEU A 188 -6.09 5.35 7.81
N TYR A 189 -5.78 5.33 9.11
CA TYR A 189 -4.39 5.26 9.57
C TYR A 189 -3.75 3.91 9.22
N GLU A 190 -4.46 2.79 9.41
CA GLU A 190 -3.93 1.45 9.09
C GLU A 190 -3.74 1.25 7.57
N GLU A 191 -4.66 1.76 6.75
CA GLU A 191 -4.56 1.66 5.28
C GLU A 191 -3.36 2.49 4.76
N ILE A 192 -3.22 3.74 5.23
CA ILE A 192 -2.11 4.63 4.87
C ILE A 192 -0.76 4.11 5.37
N GLU A 193 -0.68 3.59 6.60
CA GLU A 193 0.56 3.01 7.15
C GLU A 193 0.91 1.70 6.44
N SER A 194 -0.07 0.89 6.03
CA SER A 194 0.17 -0.31 5.22
C SER A 194 0.72 0.00 3.83
N GLU A 195 0.16 1.01 3.14
CA GLU A 195 0.66 1.47 1.83
C GLU A 195 2.06 2.11 1.96
N LEU A 196 2.32 2.87 3.03
CA LEU A 196 3.63 3.50 3.27
C LEU A 196 4.72 2.46 3.57
N ILE A 197 4.42 1.41 4.35
CA ILE A 197 5.34 0.28 4.56
C ILE A 197 5.68 -0.38 3.24
N ASP A 198 4.68 -0.61 2.37
CA ASP A 198 4.89 -1.21 1.05
C ASP A 198 5.79 -0.33 0.16
N THR A 199 5.64 1.00 0.19
CA THR A 199 6.52 1.93 -0.56
C THR A 199 7.95 2.02 0.00
N GLU A 200 8.16 1.94 1.32
CA GLU A 200 9.53 1.89 1.88
C GLU A 200 10.26 0.60 1.47
N THR A 201 9.54 -0.53 1.37
CA THR A 201 10.10 -1.79 0.83
C THR A 201 10.48 -1.73 -0.65
N GLU A 202 9.91 -0.84 -1.47
CA GLU A 202 10.32 -0.72 -2.88
C GLU A 202 11.76 -0.20 -3.01
N THR A 203 12.22 0.61 -2.06
CA THR A 203 13.56 1.21 -2.08
C THR A 203 14.67 0.24 -1.67
N SER A 204 14.36 -0.88 -1.02
CA SER A 204 15.35 -1.84 -0.49
C SER A 204 15.59 -3.08 -1.37
N ILE A 205 14.98 -3.16 -2.56
CA ILE A 205 15.08 -4.31 -3.47
C ILE A 205 16.50 -4.51 -4.06
N ILE A 206 17.41 -3.56 -3.88
CA ILE A 206 18.76 -3.62 -4.46
C ILE A 206 19.71 -4.41 -3.53
N SER A 207 19.55 -5.74 -3.40
CA SER A 207 20.69 -6.63 -3.05
C SER A 207 20.43 -8.14 -3.10
N LYS A 208 19.27 -8.66 -3.54
CA LYS A 208 19.16 -10.12 -3.74
C LYS A 208 19.61 -10.48 -5.16
N SER A 209 20.61 -11.36 -5.26
CA SER A 209 20.95 -12.08 -6.49
C SER A 209 19.74 -12.94 -6.87
N PHE A 210 18.83 -12.37 -7.65
CA PHE A 210 17.78 -13.11 -8.33
C PHE A 210 18.45 -14.00 -9.38
N ASP A 211 18.39 -15.32 -9.20
CA ASP A 211 18.83 -16.26 -10.22
C ASP A 211 17.68 -16.47 -11.22
N PRO A 212 17.76 -15.89 -12.43
CA PRO A 212 16.69 -16.01 -13.41
C PRO A 212 16.48 -17.45 -13.88
N SER A 213 17.45 -18.34 -13.69
CA SER A 213 17.36 -19.75 -14.11
C SER A 213 16.32 -20.55 -13.32
N LEU A 214 15.92 -20.06 -12.14
CA LEU A 214 14.91 -20.69 -11.29
C LEU A 214 13.47 -20.33 -11.69
N VAL A 215 13.30 -19.37 -12.61
CA VAL A 215 11.99 -18.97 -13.13
C VAL A 215 11.60 -19.88 -14.27
N ASN A 216 10.54 -20.68 -14.07
CA ASN A 216 9.99 -21.54 -15.10
C ASN A 216 8.55 -21.12 -15.38
N ILE A 217 8.35 -20.31 -16.43
CA ILE A 217 7.04 -19.82 -16.85
C ILE A 217 6.81 -20.21 -18.30
N ASP A 218 5.75 -20.97 -18.54
CA ASP A 218 5.29 -21.24 -19.90
C ASP A 218 4.35 -20.14 -20.38
N ASN A 219 4.52 -19.72 -21.62
CA ASN A 219 3.52 -18.95 -22.36
C ASN A 219 2.65 -19.91 -23.19
N ARG A 220 1.34 -19.92 -22.93
CA ARG A 220 0.38 -20.80 -23.59
C ARG A 220 -0.74 -19.98 -24.22
N LEU A 221 -1.05 -20.28 -25.48
CA LEU A 221 -2.30 -19.85 -26.11
C LEU A 221 -3.38 -20.86 -25.75
N VAL A 222 -4.40 -20.40 -25.04
CA VAL A 222 -5.46 -21.25 -24.49
C VAL A 222 -6.81 -20.75 -24.98
N ASN A 223 -7.66 -21.64 -25.49
CA ASN A 223 -9.03 -21.28 -25.85
C ASN A 223 -9.87 -21.07 -24.58
N ILE A 224 -10.80 -20.11 -24.61
CA ILE A 224 -11.74 -19.87 -23.51
C ILE A 224 -12.51 -21.15 -23.14
N ASP A 225 -12.90 -21.98 -24.11
CA ASP A 225 -13.58 -23.25 -23.82
C ASP A 225 -12.75 -24.18 -22.91
N LEU A 226 -11.43 -24.24 -23.09
CA LEU A 226 -10.57 -25.04 -22.20
C LEU A 226 -10.55 -24.47 -20.78
N ILE A 227 -10.50 -23.15 -20.62
CA ILE A 227 -10.60 -22.50 -19.31
C ILE A 227 -11.93 -22.84 -18.64
N VAL A 228 -13.04 -22.69 -19.37
CA VAL A 228 -14.38 -23.02 -18.85
C VAL A 228 -14.49 -24.50 -18.48
N LYS A 229 -13.89 -25.40 -19.26
CA LYS A 229 -13.84 -26.84 -18.94
C LYS A 229 -13.10 -27.11 -17.64
N ARG A 230 -11.98 -26.44 -17.38
CA ARG A 230 -11.21 -26.56 -16.12
C ARG A 230 -11.97 -25.98 -14.93
N LEU A 231 -12.66 -24.85 -15.12
CA LEU A 231 -13.51 -24.22 -14.10
C LEU A 231 -14.73 -25.07 -13.72
N ARG A 232 -15.24 -25.91 -14.64
CA ARG A 232 -16.42 -26.75 -14.41
C ARG A 232 -16.14 -28.00 -13.57
N GLN A 233 -14.89 -28.47 -13.50
CA GLN A 233 -14.57 -29.73 -12.83
C GLN A 233 -14.96 -29.73 -11.34
N GLN A 234 -15.13 -30.92 -10.78
CA GLN A 234 -15.40 -31.11 -9.35
C GLN A 234 -14.38 -32.11 -8.77
N PRO A 235 -13.39 -31.64 -7.99
CA PRO A 235 -13.11 -30.24 -7.65
C PRO A 235 -12.65 -29.40 -8.86
N PRO A 236 -12.79 -28.06 -8.84
CA PRO A 236 -12.31 -27.20 -9.91
C PRO A 236 -10.80 -27.35 -10.16
N GLU A 237 -10.38 -27.39 -11.42
CA GLU A 237 -8.95 -27.45 -11.80
C GLU A 237 -8.33 -26.05 -11.95
N ILE A 238 -9.14 -25.00 -11.85
CA ILE A 238 -8.74 -23.60 -11.69
C ILE A 238 -9.54 -23.07 -10.49
N ASP A 239 -8.86 -22.72 -9.41
CA ASP A 239 -9.51 -22.19 -8.22
C ASP A 239 -9.69 -20.66 -8.34
N LEU A 240 -10.95 -20.25 -8.50
CA LEU A 240 -11.38 -18.83 -8.48
C LEU A 240 -11.86 -18.37 -7.09
N TYR A 241 -11.92 -19.29 -6.11
CA TYR A 241 -12.45 -19.04 -4.78
C TYR A 241 -11.51 -19.42 -3.63
N PRO A 242 -10.21 -19.07 -3.68
CA PRO A 242 -9.44 -19.15 -2.46
C PRO A 242 -10.09 -18.29 -1.36
N GLU A 243 -10.09 -18.76 -0.11
CA GLU A 243 -10.74 -18.07 1.01
C GLU A 243 -10.36 -16.59 1.16
N PHE A 244 -9.24 -16.17 0.58
CA PHE A 244 -8.69 -14.82 0.65
C PHE A 244 -9.21 -13.79 -0.35
N GLN A 245 -9.93 -14.20 -1.39
CA GLN A 245 -10.54 -13.28 -2.39
C GLN A 245 -12.06 -13.14 -2.20
N ARG A 246 -12.60 -13.61 -1.07
CA ARG A 246 -14.04 -13.66 -0.80
C ARG A 246 -14.54 -12.41 -0.08
N SER A 247 -14.75 -11.31 -0.81
CA SER A 247 -15.83 -10.34 -0.51
C SER A 247 -15.84 -9.15 -1.49
N ASP A 248 -16.98 -8.99 -2.15
CA ASP A 248 -17.63 -7.76 -2.63
C ASP A 248 -17.04 -6.84 -3.71
N ASP A 249 -15.80 -7.04 -4.18
CA ASP A 249 -15.21 -6.24 -5.28
C ASP A 249 -15.05 -7.01 -6.60
N LEU A 250 -16.01 -7.87 -6.95
CA LEU A 250 -16.07 -8.37 -8.32
C LEU A 250 -16.50 -7.24 -9.26
N TRP A 251 -15.94 -7.20 -10.47
CA TRP A 251 -16.37 -6.26 -11.52
C TRP A 251 -17.89 -6.19 -11.56
N ASP A 252 -18.43 -4.96 -11.57
CA ASP A 252 -19.87 -4.77 -11.75
C ASP A 252 -20.35 -5.39 -13.08
N ARG A 253 -21.67 -5.57 -13.22
CA ARG A 253 -22.23 -6.19 -14.43
C ARG A 253 -21.84 -5.47 -15.72
N THR A 254 -21.66 -4.15 -15.68
CA THR A 254 -21.22 -3.35 -16.83
C THR A 254 -19.81 -3.74 -17.27
N LYS A 255 -18.84 -3.76 -16.35
CA LYS A 255 -17.46 -4.17 -16.62
C LYS A 255 -17.37 -5.61 -17.09
N GLN A 256 -18.13 -6.52 -16.47
CA GLN A 256 -18.20 -7.91 -16.95
C GLN A 256 -18.75 -7.98 -18.38
N SER A 257 -19.80 -7.22 -18.69
CA SER A 257 -20.42 -7.19 -20.03
C SER A 257 -19.49 -6.62 -21.09
N ARG A 258 -18.75 -5.55 -20.78
CA ARG A 258 -17.75 -4.96 -21.69
C ARG A 258 -16.58 -5.88 -21.99
N LEU A 259 -16.23 -6.78 -21.06
CA LEU A 259 -15.26 -7.84 -21.35
C LEU A 259 -15.80 -8.84 -22.38
N ILE A 260 -17.05 -9.28 -22.21
CA ILE A 260 -17.69 -10.19 -23.17
C ILE A 260 -17.83 -9.50 -24.53
N GLU A 261 -18.19 -8.23 -24.55
CA GLU A 261 -18.19 -7.41 -25.78
C GLU A 261 -16.81 -7.35 -26.42
N SER A 262 -15.74 -7.11 -25.65
CA SER A 262 -14.35 -7.11 -26.14
C SER A 262 -14.00 -8.43 -26.83
N ILE A 263 -14.45 -9.57 -26.28
CA ILE A 263 -14.28 -10.90 -26.90
C ILE A 263 -15.06 -10.99 -28.22
N LEU A 264 -16.31 -10.52 -28.23
CA LEU A 264 -17.18 -10.55 -29.41
C LEU A 264 -16.73 -9.60 -30.53
N ILE A 265 -16.00 -8.52 -30.21
CA ILE A 265 -15.38 -7.63 -31.21
C ILE A 265 -13.90 -7.96 -31.48
N ARG A 266 -13.37 -9.03 -30.89
CA ARG A 266 -12.00 -9.54 -31.06
C ARG A 266 -10.90 -8.56 -30.63
N PHE A 267 -11.16 -7.77 -29.59
CA PHE A 267 -10.12 -6.99 -28.95
C PHE A 267 -9.18 -7.89 -28.15
N PRO A 268 -7.86 -7.62 -28.17
CA PRO A 268 -6.91 -8.41 -27.42
C PRO A 268 -7.18 -8.24 -25.93
N LEU A 269 -7.32 -9.37 -25.23
CA LEU A 269 -7.40 -9.36 -23.78
C LEU A 269 -5.98 -9.30 -23.19
N PRO A 270 -5.79 -8.63 -22.04
CA PRO A 270 -4.53 -8.75 -21.30
C PRO A 270 -4.25 -10.21 -20.96
N ALA A 271 -2.98 -10.54 -20.69
CA ALA A 271 -2.60 -11.89 -20.34
C ALA A 271 -3.20 -12.34 -18.99
N PHE A 272 -3.33 -13.66 -18.82
CA PHE A 272 -3.76 -14.30 -17.59
C PHE A 272 -2.55 -14.99 -16.96
N TYR A 273 -2.47 -14.97 -15.64
CA TYR A 273 -1.34 -15.55 -14.91
C TYR A 273 -1.83 -16.59 -13.91
N PHE A 274 -1.20 -17.75 -13.93
CA PHE A 274 -1.55 -18.89 -13.09
C PHE A 274 -0.31 -19.46 -12.41
N ASP A 275 -0.46 -19.90 -11.16
CA ASP A 275 0.47 -20.82 -10.53
C ASP A 275 0.00 -22.24 -10.77
N GLY A 276 0.79 -22.96 -11.57
CA GLY A 276 0.59 -24.37 -11.93
C GLY A 276 1.54 -25.31 -11.19
N SER A 277 2.05 -24.91 -10.01
CA SER A 277 2.85 -25.77 -9.13
C SER A 277 2.12 -27.07 -8.78
N ASP A 278 0.80 -27.00 -8.58
CA ASP A 278 -0.07 -28.17 -8.58
C ASP A 278 -0.57 -28.44 -10.00
N LYS A 279 -0.19 -29.59 -10.55
CA LYS A 279 -0.60 -30.00 -11.91
C LYS A 279 -2.11 -30.17 -12.04
N ASN A 280 -2.79 -30.51 -10.96
CA ASN A 280 -4.22 -30.78 -10.93
C ASN A 280 -5.05 -29.53 -10.62
N ASN A 281 -4.44 -28.49 -10.05
CA ASN A 281 -5.14 -27.27 -9.66
C ASN A 281 -4.30 -26.03 -9.94
N TRP A 282 -4.80 -25.16 -10.82
CA TRP A 282 -4.18 -23.87 -11.10
C TRP A 282 -4.75 -22.79 -10.20
N LEU A 283 -3.86 -22.09 -9.51
CA LEU A 283 -4.22 -20.92 -8.73
C LEU A 283 -4.12 -19.67 -9.61
N VAL A 284 -5.14 -18.81 -9.57
CA VAL A 284 -5.14 -17.55 -10.34
C VAL A 284 -4.29 -16.49 -9.64
N VAL A 285 -3.30 -15.97 -10.36
CA VAL A 285 -2.42 -14.88 -9.92
C VAL A 285 -2.95 -13.52 -10.37
N ASP A 286 -3.31 -13.43 -11.65
CA ASP A 286 -3.95 -12.27 -12.26
C ASP A 286 -4.97 -12.73 -13.33
N GLY A 287 -6.02 -11.92 -13.49
CA GLY A 287 -7.14 -12.20 -14.39
C GLY A 287 -8.38 -12.73 -13.69
N LEU A 288 -8.43 -12.72 -12.36
CA LEU A 288 -9.59 -13.21 -11.56
C LEU A 288 -10.92 -12.60 -12.02
N GLN A 289 -10.96 -11.28 -12.21
CA GLN A 289 -12.19 -10.57 -12.62
C GLN A 289 -12.62 -10.96 -14.04
N ARG A 290 -11.64 -11.13 -14.92
CA ARG A 290 -11.87 -11.54 -16.31
C ARG A 290 -12.37 -12.98 -16.38
N LEU A 291 -11.73 -13.89 -15.64
CA LEU A 291 -12.16 -15.29 -15.50
C LEU A 291 -13.54 -15.41 -14.86
N SER A 292 -13.83 -14.58 -13.85
CA SER A 292 -15.14 -14.54 -13.21
C SER A 292 -16.22 -14.07 -14.16
N SER A 293 -15.94 -13.06 -15.01
CA SER A 293 -16.88 -12.60 -16.04
C SER A 293 -17.18 -13.71 -17.06
N ILE A 294 -16.14 -14.39 -17.55
CA ILE A 294 -16.25 -15.54 -18.46
C ILE A 294 -17.07 -16.67 -17.81
N ARG A 295 -16.76 -17.02 -16.56
CA ARG A 295 -17.52 -18.01 -15.78
C ARG A 295 -18.98 -17.60 -15.63
N ASN A 296 -19.24 -16.36 -15.27
CA ASN A 296 -20.58 -15.86 -14.99
C ASN A 296 -21.45 -15.85 -16.25
N PHE A 297 -20.84 -15.59 -17.42
CA PHE A 297 -21.53 -15.58 -18.70
C PHE A 297 -21.71 -16.99 -19.28
N MET A 298 -20.63 -17.79 -19.35
CA MET A 298 -20.62 -19.07 -20.06
C MET A 298 -20.98 -20.28 -19.19
N LEU A 299 -20.64 -20.27 -17.91
CA LEU A 299 -20.79 -21.44 -17.04
C LEU A 299 -22.01 -21.32 -16.12
N THR A 300 -22.08 -20.29 -15.29
CA THR A 300 -23.20 -20.13 -14.34
C THR A 300 -24.43 -19.49 -14.98
N LYS A 301 -24.27 -18.87 -16.16
CA LYS A 301 -25.33 -18.18 -16.91
C LYS A 301 -26.04 -17.08 -16.13
N THR A 302 -25.37 -16.50 -15.14
CA THR A 302 -25.93 -15.46 -14.26
C THR A 302 -25.75 -14.04 -14.81
N LEU A 303 -24.82 -13.85 -15.74
CA LEU A 303 -24.59 -12.56 -16.40
C LEU A 303 -25.49 -12.42 -17.63
N LYS A 304 -26.27 -11.33 -17.67
CA LYS A 304 -26.91 -10.80 -18.88
C LYS A 304 -26.17 -9.53 -19.27
N LEU A 305 -25.89 -9.36 -20.56
CA LEU A 305 -25.10 -8.23 -21.05
C LEU A 305 -25.81 -6.90 -20.76
N THR A 306 -25.05 -5.92 -20.29
CA THR A 306 -25.56 -4.59 -19.96
C THR A 306 -24.54 -3.49 -20.23
N ASN A 307 -24.99 -2.31 -20.67
CA ASN A 307 -24.18 -1.10 -20.89
C ASN A 307 -22.97 -1.33 -21.82
N LEU A 308 -23.25 -2.01 -22.94
CA LEU A 308 -22.39 -2.25 -24.08
C LEU A 308 -22.14 -0.96 -24.87
N GLU A 309 -20.95 -0.83 -25.46
CA GLU A 309 -20.55 0.38 -26.21
C GLU A 309 -20.72 0.24 -27.73
N PHE A 310 -20.58 -0.97 -28.27
CA PHE A 310 -20.55 -1.25 -29.71
C PHE A 310 -21.66 -2.22 -30.14
N LEU A 311 -22.03 -3.17 -29.28
CA LEU A 311 -22.96 -4.26 -29.58
C LEU A 311 -24.29 -4.11 -28.84
N ALA A 312 -24.85 -2.90 -28.81
CA ALA A 312 -26.10 -2.57 -28.10
C ALA A 312 -27.29 -3.50 -28.46
N GLN A 313 -27.29 -4.12 -29.63
CA GLN A 313 -28.28 -5.12 -30.02
C GLN A 313 -28.25 -6.42 -29.19
N LEU A 314 -27.16 -6.67 -28.45
CA LEU A 314 -26.99 -7.83 -27.57
C LEU A 314 -27.31 -7.51 -26.10
N GLU A 315 -27.79 -6.29 -25.81
CA GLU A 315 -28.25 -5.89 -24.48
C GLU A 315 -29.31 -6.85 -23.94
N GLY A 316 -29.15 -7.29 -22.70
CA GLY A 316 -30.02 -8.25 -22.04
C GLY A 316 -29.79 -9.72 -22.42
N PHE A 317 -28.92 -10.02 -23.39
CA PHE A 317 -28.64 -11.40 -23.81
C PHE A 317 -27.72 -12.09 -22.79
N GLY A 318 -27.98 -13.37 -22.52
CA GLY A 318 -27.06 -14.30 -21.89
C GLY A 318 -26.38 -15.18 -22.94
N PHE A 319 -25.44 -16.04 -22.54
CA PHE A 319 -24.72 -16.88 -23.49
C PHE A 319 -25.62 -17.77 -24.35
N ASP A 320 -26.67 -18.35 -23.75
CA ASP A 320 -27.58 -19.26 -24.45
C ASP A 320 -28.56 -18.52 -25.38
N ASP A 321 -28.68 -17.18 -25.25
CA ASP A 321 -29.48 -16.34 -26.13
C ASP A 321 -28.72 -15.92 -27.40
N LEU A 322 -27.39 -16.12 -27.43
CA LEU A 322 -26.56 -15.79 -28.59
C LEU A 322 -26.70 -16.84 -29.70
N ASP A 323 -26.65 -16.40 -30.95
CA ASP A 323 -26.52 -17.29 -32.10
C ASP A 323 -25.28 -18.19 -31.99
N ARG A 324 -25.36 -19.41 -32.52
CA ARG A 324 -24.26 -20.39 -32.43
C ARG A 324 -22.93 -19.86 -32.97
N SER A 325 -22.97 -18.97 -33.97
CA SER A 325 -21.77 -18.32 -34.52
C SER A 325 -21.05 -17.47 -33.46
N LEU A 326 -21.80 -16.68 -32.67
CA LEU A 326 -21.25 -15.83 -31.62
C LEU A 326 -20.79 -16.66 -30.41
N GLN A 327 -21.54 -17.70 -30.03
CA GLN A 327 -21.12 -18.64 -28.99
C GLN A 327 -19.77 -19.29 -29.35
N ARG A 328 -19.66 -19.82 -30.58
CA ARG A 328 -18.43 -20.43 -31.07
C ARG A 328 -17.28 -19.41 -31.09
N GLN A 329 -17.54 -18.17 -31.48
CA GLN A 329 -16.51 -17.13 -31.46
C GLN A 329 -15.95 -16.92 -30.05
N ILE A 330 -16.81 -16.89 -29.02
CA ILE A 330 -16.36 -16.79 -27.62
C ILE A 330 -15.55 -18.03 -27.24
N GLU A 331 -16.07 -19.24 -27.50
CA GLU A 331 -15.44 -20.53 -27.17
C GLU A 331 -14.02 -20.67 -27.77
N GLU A 332 -13.86 -20.27 -29.04
CA GLU A 332 -12.62 -20.37 -29.81
C GLU A 332 -11.65 -19.19 -29.59
N THR A 333 -12.07 -18.15 -28.86
CA THR A 333 -11.19 -17.02 -28.55
C THR A 333 -9.97 -17.50 -27.76
N GLN A 334 -8.79 -17.17 -28.27
CA GLN A 334 -7.52 -17.48 -27.63
C GLN A 334 -7.13 -16.40 -26.62
N ILE A 335 -6.78 -16.83 -25.42
CA ILE A 335 -6.15 -16.00 -24.40
C ILE A 335 -4.69 -16.38 -24.23
N ILE A 336 -3.87 -15.39 -23.87
CA ILE A 336 -2.48 -15.59 -23.49
C ILE A 336 -2.46 -15.95 -22.01
N ALA A 337 -1.98 -17.14 -21.67
CA ALA A 337 -1.84 -17.63 -20.30
C ALA A 337 -0.36 -17.89 -19.97
N TYR A 338 0.14 -17.20 -18.95
CA TYR A 338 1.43 -17.48 -18.34
C TYR A 338 1.23 -18.43 -17.16
N VAL A 339 1.85 -19.61 -17.22
CA VAL A 339 1.73 -20.63 -16.17
C VAL A 339 3.09 -20.81 -15.51
N ILE A 340 3.16 -20.49 -14.22
CA ILE A 340 4.35 -20.76 -13.41
C ILE A 340 4.38 -22.25 -13.11
N ASN A 341 5.41 -22.93 -13.59
CA ASN A 341 5.54 -24.38 -13.52
C ASN A 341 6.13 -24.85 -12.18
N PRO A 342 5.96 -26.15 -11.86
CA PRO A 342 6.66 -26.76 -10.72
C PRO A 342 8.18 -26.57 -10.82
N GLY A 343 8.82 -26.36 -9.67
CA GLY A 343 10.27 -26.17 -9.56
C GLY A 343 10.69 -24.71 -9.38
N THR A 344 9.80 -23.74 -9.60
CA THR A 344 10.06 -22.35 -9.21
C THR A 344 9.91 -22.18 -7.69
N PRO A 345 10.95 -21.70 -6.98
CA PRO A 345 10.91 -21.50 -5.52
C PRO A 345 9.78 -20.56 -5.07
N ASP A 346 9.24 -20.79 -3.88
CA ASP A 346 8.10 -20.00 -3.37
C ASP A 346 8.42 -18.51 -3.18
N ASP A 347 9.66 -18.15 -2.83
CA ASP A 347 10.08 -16.74 -2.72
C ASP A 347 10.16 -16.06 -4.11
N VAL A 348 10.54 -16.82 -5.15
CA VAL A 348 10.47 -16.36 -6.54
C VAL A 348 9.01 -16.19 -6.98
N LYS A 349 8.13 -17.16 -6.67
CA LYS A 349 6.69 -17.05 -6.95
C LYS A 349 6.05 -15.85 -6.26
N PHE A 350 6.37 -15.63 -4.99
CA PHE A 350 5.90 -14.45 -4.24
C PHE A 350 6.28 -13.14 -4.94
N ASN A 351 7.54 -12.99 -5.37
CA ASN A 351 8.00 -11.80 -6.09
C ASN A 351 7.33 -11.64 -7.46
N ILE A 352 7.10 -12.75 -8.18
CA ILE A 352 6.36 -12.76 -9.44
C ILE A 352 4.92 -12.28 -9.20
N PHE A 353 4.23 -12.81 -8.20
CA PHE A 353 2.87 -12.40 -7.85
C PHE A 353 2.82 -10.91 -7.49
N LYS A 354 3.72 -10.44 -6.62
CA LYS A 354 3.79 -9.03 -6.18
C LYS A 354 3.99 -8.08 -7.36
N ARG A 355 4.78 -8.46 -8.38
CA ARG A 355 5.05 -7.63 -9.58
C ARG A 355 3.96 -7.66 -10.63
N ILE A 356 3.31 -8.82 -10.80
CA ILE A 356 2.30 -9.01 -11.86
C ILE A 356 0.94 -8.50 -11.42
N ASN A 357 0.67 -8.53 -10.11
CA ASN A 357 -0.57 -8.07 -9.52
C ASN A 357 -0.69 -6.53 -9.53
N THR A 358 -0.74 -5.97 -10.74
CA THR A 358 -0.79 -4.52 -11.02
C THR A 358 -2.09 -4.09 -11.70
N GLY A 359 -2.99 -5.04 -12.01
CA GLY A 359 -4.28 -4.79 -12.65
C GLY A 359 -5.47 -5.15 -11.76
N GLY A 360 -6.35 -4.19 -11.47
CA GLY A 360 -7.57 -4.40 -10.68
C GLY A 360 -7.34 -4.32 -9.17
N LEU A 361 -7.97 -5.19 -8.38
CA LEU A 361 -7.79 -5.28 -6.94
C LEU A 361 -6.43 -5.93 -6.64
N VAL A 362 -5.43 -5.12 -6.28
CA VAL A 362 -4.07 -5.57 -5.96
C VAL A 362 -4.10 -6.43 -4.71
N LEU A 363 -3.57 -7.67 -4.72
CA LEU A 363 -3.50 -8.48 -3.50
C LEU A 363 -2.47 -7.91 -2.51
N THR A 364 -2.78 -7.96 -1.22
CA THR A 364 -1.79 -7.66 -0.17
C THR A 364 -0.71 -8.75 -0.15
N ALA A 365 0.47 -8.41 0.39
CA ALA A 365 1.53 -9.38 0.62
C ALA A 365 1.04 -10.60 1.43
N GLN A 366 0.14 -10.40 2.40
CA GLN A 366 -0.40 -11.50 3.19
C GLN A 366 -1.41 -12.35 2.41
N GLU A 367 -2.24 -11.76 1.55
CA GLU A 367 -3.12 -12.50 0.64
C GLU A 367 -2.31 -13.38 -0.33
N ILE A 368 -1.20 -12.85 -0.87
CA ILE A 368 -0.28 -13.63 -1.71
C ILE A 368 0.33 -14.80 -0.92
N ARG A 369 0.81 -14.58 0.31
CA ARG A 369 1.34 -15.66 1.16
C ARG A 369 0.28 -16.71 1.45
N HIS A 370 -0.92 -16.28 1.82
CA HIS A 370 -2.01 -17.21 2.07
C HIS A 370 -2.29 -18.07 0.83
N ALA A 371 -2.26 -17.48 -0.38
CA ALA A 371 -2.42 -18.18 -1.64
C ALA A 371 -1.34 -19.24 -1.91
N LEU A 372 -0.08 -18.91 -1.66
CA LEU A 372 1.06 -19.80 -1.90
C LEU A 372 1.17 -20.93 -0.86
N TYR A 373 0.73 -20.67 0.37
CA TYR A 373 0.92 -21.58 1.52
C TYR A 373 -0.42 -22.12 2.08
N GLN A 374 -1.22 -22.73 1.20
CA GLN A 374 -2.52 -23.32 1.53
C GLN A 374 -2.43 -24.56 2.44
N GLY A 375 -3.56 -24.99 3.02
CA GLY A 375 -3.60 -26.16 3.88
C GLY A 375 -3.10 -25.87 5.30
N LYS A 376 -2.07 -26.59 5.77
CA LYS A 376 -1.67 -26.56 7.19
C LYS A 376 -1.24 -25.15 7.67
N PRO A 377 -0.37 -24.41 6.97
CA PRO A 377 0.04 -23.07 7.40
C PRO A 377 -1.11 -22.07 7.40
N SER A 378 -1.89 -22.01 6.31
CA SER A 378 -3.01 -21.08 6.20
C SER A 378 -4.09 -21.31 7.25
N LYS A 379 -4.41 -22.58 7.55
CA LYS A 379 -5.38 -22.95 8.60
C LYS A 379 -4.88 -22.60 9.99
N PHE A 380 -3.61 -22.86 10.30
CA PHE A 380 -3.05 -22.56 11.61
C PHE A 380 -3.02 -21.05 11.88
N ILE A 381 -2.67 -20.24 10.87
CA ILE A 381 -2.74 -18.77 11.00
C ILE A 381 -4.17 -18.29 11.22
N ALA A 382 -5.13 -18.83 10.45
CA ALA A 382 -6.55 -18.48 10.61
C ALA A 382 -7.06 -18.82 12.02
N GLU A 383 -6.70 -20.00 12.53
CA GLU A 383 -7.03 -20.43 13.89
C GLU A 383 -6.51 -19.46 14.95
N LEU A 384 -5.25 -19.02 14.85
CA LEU A 384 -4.68 -18.05 15.79
C LEU A 384 -5.31 -16.66 15.68
N SER A 385 -5.66 -16.21 14.46
CA SER A 385 -6.34 -14.92 14.28
C SER A 385 -7.75 -14.91 14.86
N ASP A 386 -8.39 -16.07 14.96
CA ASP A 386 -9.73 -16.19 15.53
C ASP A 386 -9.77 -16.26 17.06
N LEU A 387 -8.62 -16.42 17.71
CA LEU A 387 -8.52 -16.50 19.18
C LEU A 387 -9.00 -15.22 19.85
N GLU A 388 -9.84 -15.39 20.86
CA GLU A 388 -10.42 -14.29 21.64
C GLU A 388 -9.33 -13.47 22.36
N GLN A 389 -8.28 -14.13 22.83
CA GLN A 389 -7.16 -13.47 23.52
C GLN A 389 -6.43 -12.49 22.59
N PHE A 390 -6.26 -12.84 21.31
CA PHE A 390 -5.67 -11.94 20.31
C PHE A 390 -6.59 -10.75 20.03
N LYS A 391 -7.89 -10.99 19.88
CA LYS A 391 -8.90 -9.94 19.68
C LYS A 391 -8.95 -8.98 20.88
N ILE A 392 -8.96 -9.50 22.11
CA ILE A 392 -8.92 -8.69 23.34
C ILE A 392 -7.60 -7.90 23.45
N ALA A 393 -6.45 -8.55 23.23
CA ALA A 393 -5.14 -7.89 23.34
C ALA A 393 -4.96 -6.76 22.32
N THR A 394 -5.60 -6.86 21.16
CA THR A 394 -5.57 -5.80 20.14
C THR A 394 -6.72 -4.80 20.30
N ASN A 395 -7.57 -5.01 21.31
CA ASN A 395 -8.79 -4.27 21.60
C ASN A 395 -9.78 -4.24 20.41
N TYR A 396 -9.91 -5.36 19.71
CA TYR A 396 -10.73 -5.57 18.51
C TYR A 396 -10.45 -4.55 17.39
N SER A 397 -9.27 -3.93 17.38
CA SER A 397 -8.94 -2.89 16.41
C SER A 397 -8.50 -3.45 15.06
N ILE A 398 -8.06 -4.71 14.98
CA ILE A 398 -7.63 -5.31 13.72
C ILE A 398 -8.85 -5.88 12.98
N ARG A 399 -9.10 -5.35 11.77
CA ARG A 399 -10.13 -5.89 10.88
C ARG A 399 -9.60 -7.11 10.12
N SER A 400 -10.40 -8.16 10.00
CA SER A 400 -10.05 -9.35 9.19
C SER A 400 -10.05 -9.12 7.68
N GLN A 401 -10.57 -7.97 7.24
CA GLN A 401 -10.58 -7.60 5.82
C GLN A 401 -9.14 -7.56 5.29
N ARG A 402 -8.94 -8.05 4.06
CA ARG A 402 -7.63 -8.09 3.38
C ARG A 402 -6.55 -8.87 4.15
N MET A 403 -6.98 -9.72 5.09
CA MET A 403 -6.12 -10.59 5.91
C MET A 403 -5.16 -9.87 6.83
N LEU A 404 -5.51 -8.67 7.31
CA LEU A 404 -4.63 -7.91 8.19
C LEU A 404 -4.38 -8.63 9.51
N ASP A 405 -5.41 -9.23 10.11
CA ASP A 405 -5.27 -10.12 11.29
C ASP A 405 -4.28 -11.25 11.06
N ARG A 406 -4.36 -11.92 9.91
CA ARG A 406 -3.44 -13.00 9.53
C ARG A 406 -2.01 -12.49 9.29
N ASP A 407 -1.83 -11.23 8.87
CA ASP A 407 -0.51 -10.59 8.75
C ASP A 407 0.15 -10.44 10.12
N PHE A 408 -0.60 -9.96 11.11
CA PHE A 408 -0.13 -9.90 12.51
C PHE A 408 0.26 -11.28 13.04
N ILE A 409 -0.60 -12.29 12.86
CA ILE A 409 -0.26 -13.66 13.27
C ILE A 409 1.01 -14.17 12.58
N ASN A 410 1.16 -13.95 11.27
CA ASN A 410 2.32 -14.41 10.52
C ASN A 410 3.61 -13.74 11.00
N ARG A 411 3.56 -12.46 11.36
CA ARG A 411 4.69 -11.75 11.97
C ARG A 411 5.13 -12.39 13.28
N PHE A 412 4.19 -12.67 14.18
CA PHE A 412 4.47 -13.39 15.42
C PHE A 412 5.13 -14.74 15.12
N LEU A 413 4.53 -15.56 14.25
CA LEU A 413 5.06 -16.88 13.92
C LEU A 413 6.45 -16.81 13.30
N ALA A 414 6.72 -15.83 12.44
CA ALA A 414 8.02 -15.65 11.82
C ALA A 414 9.11 -15.37 12.87
N PHE A 415 8.91 -14.39 13.75
CA PHE A 415 9.89 -14.08 14.78
C PHE A 415 9.96 -15.15 15.89
N TYR A 416 8.84 -15.78 16.24
CA TYR A 416 8.81 -16.83 17.27
C TYR A 416 9.49 -18.12 16.80
N LEU A 417 9.20 -18.59 15.58
CA LEU A 417 9.71 -19.87 15.06
C LEU A 417 11.12 -19.76 14.46
N LEU A 418 11.44 -18.65 13.80
CA LEU A 418 12.74 -18.45 13.15
C LEU A 418 13.73 -17.70 14.05
N GLY A 419 13.26 -16.85 14.96
CA GLY A 419 14.10 -15.99 15.80
C GLY A 419 14.54 -14.71 15.11
N GLU A 420 14.52 -13.60 15.84
CA GLU A 420 14.95 -12.26 15.44
C GLU A 420 16.42 -12.21 15.03
N GLN A 421 17.28 -13.04 15.61
CA GLN A 421 18.70 -13.17 15.25
C GLN A 421 18.90 -13.68 13.82
N ASN A 422 17.92 -14.44 13.32
CA ASN A 422 17.90 -14.99 11.96
C ASN A 422 17.13 -14.10 10.98
N TYR A 423 16.63 -12.95 11.43
CA TYR A 423 15.97 -11.99 10.57
C TYR A 423 16.97 -11.41 9.56
N MET A 424 16.65 -11.57 8.28
CA MET A 424 17.33 -10.92 7.18
C MET A 424 16.26 -10.21 6.35
N PRO A 425 16.38 -8.89 6.13
CA PRO A 425 15.50 -8.18 5.22
C PRO A 425 15.47 -8.87 3.84
N ASP A 426 14.32 -8.91 3.16
CA ASP A 426 13.04 -8.27 3.49
C ASP A 426 12.10 -9.11 4.39
N LEU A 427 11.13 -8.45 5.02
CA LEU A 427 10.18 -9.08 5.94
C LEU A 427 9.22 -10.06 5.24
N ASP A 428 8.87 -9.83 3.97
CA ASP A 428 7.96 -10.72 3.23
C ASP A 428 8.60 -12.10 3.01
N THR A 429 9.89 -12.12 2.66
CA THR A 429 10.69 -13.34 2.56
C THR A 429 10.78 -14.05 3.91
N PHE A 430 11.01 -13.32 5.00
CA PHE A 430 11.10 -13.89 6.35
C PHE A 430 9.79 -14.54 6.80
N MET A 431 8.66 -13.88 6.58
CA MET A 431 7.33 -14.44 6.87
C MET A 431 6.99 -15.63 5.97
N SER A 432 7.39 -15.59 4.69
CA SER A 432 7.19 -16.72 3.77
C SER A 432 7.96 -17.97 4.21
N ARG A 433 9.18 -17.81 4.74
CA ARG A 433 9.95 -18.92 5.35
C ARG A 433 9.24 -19.53 6.55
N ALA A 434 8.59 -18.71 7.37
CA ALA A 434 7.81 -19.20 8.51
C ALA A 434 6.64 -20.06 8.05
N MET A 435 5.91 -19.62 7.02
CA MET A 435 4.84 -20.40 6.37
C MET A 435 5.35 -21.76 5.88
N ALA A 436 6.50 -21.78 5.20
CA ALA A 436 7.13 -23.02 4.75
C ALA A 436 7.51 -23.95 5.91
N GLN A 437 8.01 -23.39 7.03
CA GLN A 437 8.35 -24.17 8.22
C GLN A 437 7.13 -24.80 8.90
N ILE A 438 5.97 -24.12 8.90
CA ILE A 438 4.75 -24.65 9.53
C ILE A 438 4.27 -25.95 8.85
N TYR A 439 4.52 -26.14 7.55
CA TYR A 439 4.18 -27.40 6.87
C TYR A 439 4.87 -28.62 7.51
N ILE A 440 6.13 -28.46 7.92
CA ILE A 440 6.98 -29.56 8.40
C ILE A 440 6.92 -29.74 9.91
N LEU A 441 6.46 -28.74 10.67
CA LEU A 441 6.39 -28.82 12.12
C LEU A 441 5.32 -29.81 12.59
N PRO A 442 5.59 -30.67 13.59
CA PRO A 442 4.57 -31.52 14.19
C PRO A 442 3.49 -30.70 14.90
N ASP A 443 2.26 -31.22 14.95
CA ASP A 443 1.13 -30.54 15.61
C ASP A 443 1.40 -30.29 17.11
N THR A 444 2.21 -31.13 17.75
CA THR A 444 2.65 -30.92 19.14
C THR A 444 3.47 -29.65 19.32
N VAL A 445 4.28 -29.27 18.32
CA VAL A 445 5.06 -28.02 18.36
C VAL A 445 4.16 -26.83 18.06
N LEU A 446 3.23 -26.97 17.10
CA LEU A 446 2.27 -25.91 16.78
C LEU A 446 1.32 -25.63 17.95
N ASN A 447 0.86 -26.66 18.65
CA ASN A 447 0.03 -26.49 19.85
C ASN A 447 0.78 -25.76 20.97
N LYS A 448 2.06 -26.07 21.20
CA LYS A 448 2.90 -25.31 22.14
C LYS A 448 3.06 -23.85 21.72
N CYS A 449 3.29 -23.61 20.43
CA CYS A 449 3.38 -22.25 19.89
C CYS A 449 2.05 -21.48 20.10
N LYS A 450 0.92 -22.14 19.87
CA LYS A 450 -0.42 -21.59 20.15
C LYS A 450 -0.60 -21.26 21.63
N ASP A 451 -0.21 -22.15 22.54
CA ASP A 451 -0.31 -21.91 23.99
C ASP A 451 0.57 -20.72 24.41
N SER A 452 1.81 -20.65 23.91
CA SER A 452 2.71 -19.51 24.12
C SER A 452 2.13 -18.20 23.57
N PHE A 453 1.49 -18.24 22.40
CA PHE A 453 0.81 -17.08 21.81
C PHE A 453 -0.36 -16.62 22.68
N ILE A 454 -1.21 -17.55 23.14
CA ILE A 454 -2.34 -17.26 24.04
C ILE A 454 -1.85 -16.57 25.32
N ASN A 455 -0.82 -17.12 25.98
CA ASN A 455 -0.23 -16.53 27.18
C ASN A 455 0.32 -15.13 26.91
N SER A 456 1.02 -14.95 25.79
CA SER A 456 1.55 -13.65 25.38
C SER A 456 0.46 -12.60 25.19
N MET A 457 -0.63 -12.95 24.50
CA MET A 457 -1.76 -12.04 24.28
C MET A 457 -2.46 -11.66 25.59
N GLN A 458 -2.66 -12.64 26.49
CA GLN A 458 -3.22 -12.40 27.82
C GLN A 458 -2.33 -11.46 28.64
N LEU A 459 -1.02 -11.67 28.66
CA LEU A 459 -0.10 -10.82 29.39
C LEU A 459 -0.05 -9.41 28.83
N ASN A 460 -0.02 -9.26 27.51
CA ASN A 460 -0.10 -7.96 26.84
C ASN A 460 -1.37 -7.21 27.24
N SER A 461 -2.52 -7.88 27.25
CA SER A 461 -3.78 -7.30 27.71
C SER A 461 -3.74 -6.91 29.19
N ILE A 462 -3.13 -7.70 30.08
CA ILE A 462 -3.03 -7.38 31.51
C ILE A 462 -2.08 -6.21 31.77
N ILE A 463 -0.94 -6.17 31.07
CA ILE A 463 0.11 -5.16 31.31
C ILE A 463 -0.30 -3.81 30.74
N PHE A 464 -0.80 -3.79 29.51
CA PHE A 464 -1.03 -2.56 28.77
C PHE A 464 -2.52 -2.19 28.65
N GLU A 465 -3.44 -3.06 29.08
CA GLU A 465 -4.88 -2.86 28.94
C GLU A 465 -5.24 -2.55 27.47
N SER A 466 -5.99 -1.48 27.22
CA SER A 466 -6.33 -1.06 25.87
C SER A 466 -5.13 -0.56 25.05
N ASN A 467 -3.99 -0.27 25.67
CA ASN A 467 -2.79 0.27 25.02
C ASN A 467 -1.80 -0.80 24.53
N ALA A 468 -2.15 -2.08 24.60
CA ALA A 468 -1.32 -3.15 24.07
C ALA A 468 -0.95 -2.91 22.60
N PHE A 469 0.34 -3.10 22.29
CA PHE A 469 0.96 -2.89 20.99
C PHE A 469 0.86 -1.46 20.44
N ARG A 470 0.74 -0.45 21.32
CA ARG A 470 0.62 0.96 20.93
C ARG A 470 1.71 1.78 21.61
N ARG A 471 2.07 2.90 20.96
CA ARG A 471 2.89 3.93 21.62
C ARG A 471 2.06 4.58 22.73
N ILE A 472 2.69 4.84 23.86
CA ILE A 472 2.07 5.47 25.03
C ILE A 472 2.73 6.84 25.24
N ASP A 473 1.92 7.86 25.47
CA ASP A 473 2.33 9.24 25.75
C ASP A 473 1.76 9.65 27.10
N ARG A 474 2.61 10.12 28.03
CA ARG A 474 2.17 10.56 29.36
C ARG A 474 1.24 11.77 29.30
N ASN A 475 1.38 12.60 28.27
CA ASN A 475 0.67 13.87 28.13
C ASN A 475 -0.62 13.74 27.30
N SER A 476 -0.93 12.54 26.79
CA SER A 476 -2.11 12.32 25.95
C SER A 476 -2.89 11.10 26.42
N THR A 477 -4.18 11.30 26.67
CA THR A 477 -5.14 10.20 26.88
C THR A 477 -5.62 9.58 25.57
N ARG A 478 -5.20 10.13 24.42
CA ARG A 478 -5.60 9.64 23.11
C ARG A 478 -4.87 8.35 22.77
N LYS A 479 -5.65 7.30 22.55
CA LYS A 479 -5.18 6.02 22.06
C LYS A 479 -4.51 6.18 20.68
N LYS A 480 -3.27 5.69 20.55
CA LYS A 480 -2.51 5.67 19.29
C LYS A 480 -2.86 4.42 18.46
N PRO A 481 -2.69 4.40 17.13
CA PRO A 481 -2.93 3.20 16.31
C PRO A 481 -2.00 2.03 16.71
N LEU A 482 -2.37 0.81 16.31
CA LEU A 482 -1.55 -0.38 16.55
C LEU A 482 -0.23 -0.24 15.81
N ASN A 483 0.86 -0.58 16.48
CA ASN A 483 2.18 -0.53 15.89
C ASN A 483 2.68 -1.95 15.66
N LYS A 484 2.84 -2.33 14.38
CA LYS A 484 3.30 -3.68 14.00
C LYS A 484 4.67 -4.03 14.58
N ALA A 485 5.60 -3.07 14.70
CA ALA A 485 6.92 -3.32 15.28
C ALA A 485 6.85 -3.60 16.79
N LEU A 486 5.95 -2.92 17.53
CA LEU A 486 5.68 -3.24 18.93
C LEU A 486 4.99 -4.60 19.08
N PHE A 487 4.09 -4.94 18.15
CA PHE A 487 3.50 -6.27 18.10
C PHE A 487 4.57 -7.34 17.88
N ASP A 488 5.46 -7.19 16.89
CA ASP A 488 6.54 -8.14 16.61
C ASP A 488 7.33 -8.48 17.90
N VAL A 489 7.70 -7.45 18.68
CA VAL A 489 8.54 -7.62 19.87
C VAL A 489 7.76 -8.18 21.06
N PHE A 490 6.65 -7.53 21.45
CA PHE A 490 5.94 -7.92 22.67
C PHE A 490 5.21 -9.25 22.51
N SER A 491 4.69 -9.57 21.31
CA SER A 491 4.06 -10.86 21.07
C SER A 491 5.05 -12.01 21.24
N VAL A 492 6.30 -11.82 20.84
CA VAL A 492 7.35 -12.85 20.86
C VAL A 492 8.03 -12.95 22.22
N LEU A 493 8.48 -11.84 22.80
CA LEU A 493 9.21 -11.88 24.06
C LEU A 493 8.33 -12.37 25.21
N PHE A 494 7.05 -11.98 25.25
CA PHE A 494 6.14 -12.48 26.28
C PHE A 494 5.76 -13.95 26.06
N ALA A 495 5.74 -14.42 24.81
CA ALA A 495 5.50 -15.83 24.48
C ALA A 495 6.65 -16.76 24.91
N ARG A 496 7.85 -16.21 25.16
CA ARG A 496 9.05 -16.94 25.58
C ARG A 496 9.24 -16.99 27.10
N LEU A 497 8.43 -16.27 27.88
CA LEU A 497 8.54 -16.27 29.34
C LEU A 497 8.12 -17.63 29.90
N ASP A 498 8.88 -18.10 30.90
CA ASP A 498 8.45 -19.21 31.74
C ASP A 498 7.40 -18.73 32.77
N THR A 499 6.71 -19.66 33.41
CA THR A 499 5.62 -19.34 34.36
C THR A 499 6.05 -18.40 35.49
N PRO A 500 7.23 -18.57 36.14
CA PRO A 500 7.68 -17.64 37.17
C PRO A 500 7.92 -16.22 36.62
N SER A 501 8.56 -16.08 35.46
CA SER A 501 8.82 -14.77 34.86
C SER A 501 7.54 -14.08 34.41
N TYR A 502 6.58 -14.86 33.88
CA TYR A 502 5.25 -14.37 33.51
C TYR A 502 4.53 -13.74 34.70
N GLU A 503 4.41 -14.47 35.82
CA GLU A 503 3.70 -13.96 37.01
C GLU A 503 4.43 -12.76 37.63
N LYS A 504 5.77 -12.79 37.66
CA LYS A 504 6.56 -11.66 38.15
C LYS A 504 6.36 -10.40 37.30
N LEU A 505 6.41 -10.51 35.97
CA LEU A 505 6.22 -9.38 35.07
C LEU A 505 4.79 -8.80 35.19
N LYS A 506 3.80 -9.67 35.36
CA LYS A 506 2.39 -9.31 35.61
C LYS A 506 2.19 -8.56 36.92
N ASP A 507 2.85 -8.98 38.00
CA ASP A 507 2.83 -8.30 39.29
C ASP A 507 3.53 -6.93 39.22
N CYS A 508 4.64 -6.87 38.48
CA CYS A 508 5.42 -5.65 38.25
C CYS A 508 4.94 -4.80 37.07
N ARG A 509 3.71 -5.02 36.55
CA ARG A 509 3.22 -4.37 35.31
C ARG A 509 3.35 -2.86 35.29
N LYS A 510 3.09 -2.17 36.41
CA LYS A 510 3.19 -0.70 36.50
C LYS A 510 4.63 -0.22 36.30
N GLN A 511 5.60 -0.94 36.88
CA GLN A 511 7.02 -0.64 36.75
C GLN A 511 7.48 -0.90 35.31
N PHE A 512 7.05 -2.01 34.71
CA PHE A 512 7.35 -2.33 33.32
C PHE A 512 6.81 -1.26 32.35
N VAL A 513 5.52 -0.87 32.48
CA VAL A 513 4.93 0.19 31.65
C VAL A 513 5.65 1.53 31.84
N HIS A 514 6.05 1.87 33.08
CA HIS A 514 6.83 3.08 33.33
C HIS A 514 8.19 3.06 32.62
N GLY A 515 8.90 1.92 32.67
CA GLY A 515 10.16 1.74 31.97
C GLY A 515 10.01 1.78 30.45
N PHE A 516 8.94 1.19 29.90
CA PHE A 516 8.64 1.25 28.47
C PHE A 516 8.36 2.68 28.01
N ILE A 517 7.58 3.45 28.78
CA ILE A 517 7.35 4.88 28.48
C ILE A 517 8.66 5.66 28.52
N ASN A 518 9.53 5.40 29.51
CA ASN A 518 10.83 6.06 29.58
C ASN A 518 11.70 5.74 28.35
N LEU A 519 11.69 4.48 27.89
CA LEU A 519 12.37 4.08 26.66
C LEU A 519 11.80 4.83 25.44
N LEU A 520 10.47 4.97 25.37
CA LEU A 520 9.80 5.76 24.33
C LEU A 520 10.10 7.26 24.40
N GLU A 521 10.52 7.82 25.53
CA GLU A 521 10.78 9.27 25.70
C GLU A 521 12.26 9.61 25.49
N VAL A 522 13.17 8.75 25.98
CA VAL A 522 14.60 9.06 26.09
C VAL A 522 15.43 8.45 24.96
N ASP A 523 15.05 7.26 24.48
CA ASP A 523 15.83 6.52 23.50
C ASP A 523 15.35 6.81 22.07
N SER A 524 16.01 7.77 21.42
CA SER A 524 15.69 8.18 20.04
C SER A 524 15.90 7.06 19.03
N LEU A 525 16.85 6.15 19.27
CA LEU A 525 17.08 5.01 18.40
C LEU A 525 15.94 4.00 18.54
N PHE A 526 15.49 3.72 19.76
CA PHE A 526 14.32 2.88 20.01
C PHE A 526 13.06 3.47 19.36
N GLN A 527 12.80 4.77 19.55
CA GLN A 527 11.69 5.47 18.88
C GLN A 527 11.74 5.27 17.36
N SER A 528 12.90 5.50 16.74
CA SER A 528 13.07 5.34 15.28
C SER A 528 12.89 3.90 14.83
N SER A 529 13.27 2.92 15.66
CA SER A 529 13.19 1.49 15.37
C SER A 529 11.76 0.94 15.29
N ILE A 530 10.79 1.68 15.83
CA ILE A 530 9.36 1.36 15.81
C ILE A 530 8.54 2.32 14.93
N SER A 531 9.13 3.40 14.40
CA SER A 531 8.38 4.44 13.67
C SER A 531 8.75 4.61 12.19
N SER A 532 9.96 4.21 11.78
CA SER A 532 10.38 4.26 10.38
C SER A 532 11.26 3.07 10.05
N SER A 533 11.38 2.69 8.77
CA SER A 533 12.26 1.61 8.29
C SER A 533 12.27 0.38 9.21
N THR A 534 11.10 0.00 9.73
CA THR A 534 10.97 -0.96 10.84
C THR A 534 11.33 -2.39 10.44
N SER A 535 11.51 -2.61 9.13
CA SER A 535 12.03 -3.83 8.51
C SER A 535 13.56 -3.84 8.36
N ASP A 536 14.28 -2.77 8.70
CA ASP A 536 15.75 -2.79 8.73
C ASP A 536 16.26 -3.73 9.82
N ARG A 537 17.29 -4.52 9.49
CA ARG A 537 17.84 -5.54 10.40
C ARG A 537 18.30 -4.96 11.73
N ASN A 538 19.03 -3.84 11.70
CA ASN A 538 19.58 -3.25 12.92
C ASN A 538 18.46 -2.71 13.80
N ARG A 539 17.42 -2.12 13.19
CA ARG A 539 16.23 -1.65 13.93
C ARG A 539 15.45 -2.80 14.55
N VAL A 540 15.31 -3.95 13.86
CA VAL A 540 14.72 -5.16 14.44
C VAL A 540 15.52 -5.63 15.65
N THR A 541 16.81 -5.87 15.48
CA THR A 541 17.67 -6.33 16.57
C THR A 541 17.59 -5.39 17.77
N TYR A 542 17.69 -4.07 17.53
CA TYR A 542 17.72 -3.07 18.59
C TYR A 542 16.43 -3.04 19.42
N ARG A 543 15.25 -3.09 18.78
CA ARG A 543 13.98 -3.07 19.53
C ARG A 543 13.76 -4.34 20.35
N PHE A 544 14.19 -5.49 19.85
CA PHE A 544 14.13 -6.75 20.60
C PHE A 544 15.09 -6.71 21.80
N GLU A 545 16.32 -6.24 21.60
CA GLU A 545 17.33 -6.08 22.65
C GLU A 545 16.84 -5.16 23.78
N LYS A 546 16.35 -3.96 23.45
CA LYS A 546 15.90 -2.99 24.47
C LYS A 546 14.69 -3.43 25.27
N ILE A 547 13.75 -4.15 24.66
CA ILE A 547 12.64 -4.72 25.42
C ILE A 547 13.09 -5.94 26.23
N SER A 548 14.04 -6.75 25.75
CA SER A 548 14.64 -7.84 26.55
C SER A 548 15.34 -7.29 27.80
N GLU A 549 16.21 -6.28 27.65
CA GLU A 549 16.89 -5.60 28.76
C GLU A 549 15.88 -5.05 29.77
N LEU A 550 14.78 -4.45 29.29
CA LEU A 550 13.72 -3.95 30.17
C LEU A 550 13.04 -5.09 30.93
N ILE A 551 12.71 -6.20 30.27
CA ILE A 551 12.12 -7.39 30.92
C ILE A 551 13.09 -7.93 31.98
N GLU A 552 14.36 -8.14 31.63
CA GLU A 552 15.41 -8.65 32.53
C GLU A 552 15.58 -7.76 33.77
N SER A 553 15.56 -6.43 33.59
CA SER A 553 15.64 -5.47 34.70
C SER A 553 14.49 -5.61 35.72
N ILE A 554 13.28 -6.00 35.26
CA ILE A 554 12.13 -6.25 36.13
C ILE A 554 12.22 -7.63 36.78
N LEU A 555 12.71 -8.62 36.03
CA LEU A 555 12.90 -9.98 36.54
C LEU A 555 14.08 -10.08 37.51
N GLY A 556 14.98 -9.09 37.55
CA GLY A 556 16.14 -9.06 38.45
C GLY A 556 17.21 -10.09 38.08
N ASN A 557 17.33 -10.37 36.78
CA ASN A 557 18.32 -11.27 36.18
C ASN A 557 19.48 -10.50 35.56
#